data_AF-A0A5D0WLA3-F1
#
_entry.id   AF-A0A5D0WLA3-F1
#
_cell.length_a   1.000
_cell.length_b   1.000
_cell.length_c   1.000
_cell.angle_alpha   90.00
_cell.angle_beta   90.00
_cell.angle_gamma   90.00
#
_symmetry.space_group_name_H-M   'P 1'
#
loop_
_entity.id
_entity.type
_entity.pdbx_description
1 polymer ?
#
loop_
_entity_poly.entity_id
_entity_poly.type
_entity_poly.pdbx_seq_one_letter_code
_entity_poly.pdbx_strand_id
1 'polypeptide(L)' 'MSVSYKFATEQADAAAKAADEAVLGNVRERALRSETAWRTMASQALKTEESRRRREEAAASARDEA' A
#
# COMPACT_ATOMS: atom_id res chain seq x y z
N MET A 1 0.23 8.30 -12.18
CA MET A 1 -0.92 7.85 -11.35
C MET A 1 -0.37 7.39 -10.00
N SER A 2 -0.88 7.91 -8.89
CA SER A 2 -0.56 7.34 -7.56
C SER A 2 -1.60 6.27 -7.23
N VAL A 3 -1.13 5.18 -6.62
CA VAL A 3 -2.00 4.13 -6.09
C VAL A 3 -2.26 4.45 -4.62
N SER A 4 -3.52 4.35 -4.17
CA SER A 4 -3.88 4.58 -2.78
C SER A 4 -3.48 3.38 -1.90
N TYR A 5 -3.20 3.65 -0.62
CA TYR A 5 -2.91 2.60 0.37
C TYR A 5 -4.02 1.54 0.41
N LYS A 6 -5.28 1.98 0.43
CA LYS A 6 -6.45 1.10 0.46
C LYS A 6 -6.49 0.17 -0.75
N PHE A 7 -6.36 0.71 -1.95
CA PHE A 7 -6.39 -0.09 -3.19
C PHE A 7 -5.23 -1.09 -3.24
N ALA A 8 -4.00 -0.66 -2.94
CA ALA A 8 -2.86 -1.56 -2.92
C ALA A 8 -3.02 -2.68 -1.87
N THR A 9 -3.64 -2.39 -0.73
CA THR A 9 -3.92 -3.40 0.31
C THR A 9 -4.96 -4.41 -0.17
N GLU A 10 -6.07 -3.96 -0.75
CA GLU A 10 -7.10 -4.84 -1.31
C GLU A 10 -6.53 -5.78 -2.39
N GLN A 11 -5.65 -5.26 -3.25
CA GLN A 11 -4.98 -6.07 -4.27
C GLN A 11 -3.98 -7.06 -3.67
N ALA A 12 -3.26 -6.68 -2.61
CA ALA A 12 -2.38 -7.59 -1.88
C ALA A 12 -3.16 -8.74 -1.24
N ASP A 13 -4.29 -8.43 -0.59
CA ASP A 13 -5.15 -9.44 0.05
C ASP A 13 -5.77 -10.40 -0.99
N ALA A 14 -6.19 -9.88 -2.14
CA ALA A 14 -6.68 -10.71 -3.24
C ALA A 14 -5.59 -11.64 -3.80
N ALA A 15 -4.34 -11.15 -3.92
CA ALA A 15 -3.21 -11.96 -4.36
C ALA A 15 -2.81 -13.03 -3.33
N ALA A 16 -2.86 -12.70 -2.04
CA ALA A 16 -2.63 -13.66 -0.95
C ALA A 16 -3.66 -14.80 -1.01
N LYS A 17 -4.95 -14.46 -1.11
CA LYS A 17 -6.03 -15.45 -1.27
C LYS A 17 -5.82 -16.35 -2.50
N ALA A 18 -5.41 -15.76 -3.63
CA ALA A 18 -5.11 -16.54 -4.84
C ALA A 18 -3.90 -17.48 -4.65
N ALA A 19 -2.92 -17.11 -3.82
CA ALA A 19 -1.80 -17.99 -3.48
C ALA A 19 -2.25 -19.17 -2.60
N ASP A 20 -3.18 -18.93 -1.67
CA ASP A 20 -3.73 -19.97 -0.78
C ASP A 20 -4.62 -20.97 -1.54
N GLU A 21 -5.39 -20.50 -2.52
CA GLU A 21 -6.26 -21.33 -3.36
C GLU A 21 -5.50 -22.04 -4.51
N ALA A 22 -4.22 -21.70 -4.74
CA ALA A 22 -3.46 -22.24 -5.86
C ALA A 22 -3.06 -23.71 -5.65
N VAL A 23 -3.52 -24.56 -6.57
CA VAL A 23 -3.16 -25.99 -6.60
C VAL A 23 -1.75 -26.22 -7.15
N LEU A 24 -1.34 -25.41 -8.13
CA LEU A 24 -0.02 -25.54 -8.77
C LEU A 24 1.00 -24.60 -8.11
N GLY A 25 2.17 -25.14 -7.78
CA GLY A 25 3.25 -24.39 -7.11
C GLY A 25 3.70 -23.14 -7.86
N ASN A 26 3.81 -23.23 -9.20
CA ASN A 26 4.18 -22.08 -10.03
C ASN A 26 3.13 -20.95 -10.02
N VAL A 27 1.84 -21.30 -9.88
CA VAL A 27 0.76 -20.31 -9.74
C VAL A 27 0.81 -19.66 -8.37
N ARG A 28 1.02 -20.47 -7.31
CA ARG A 28 1.21 -19.98 -5.94
C ARG A 28 2.37 -18.99 -5.85
N GLU A 29 3.53 -19.34 -6.40
CA GLU A 29 4.71 -18.47 -6.41
C GLU A 29 4.46 -17.15 -7.15
N ARG A 30 3.76 -17.20 -8.29
CA ARG A 30 3.38 -15.98 -9.01
C ARG A 30 2.47 -15.09 -8.17
N ALA A 31 1.46 -15.67 -7.52
CA ALA A 31 0.54 -14.95 -6.66
C ALA A 31 1.25 -14.30 -5.46
N LEU A 32 2.18 -15.02 -4.80
CA LEU A 32 3.00 -14.47 -3.71
C LEU A 32 3.89 -13.31 -4.16
N ARG A 33 4.46 -13.37 -5.37
CA ARG A 33 5.21 -12.23 -5.95
C ARG A 33 4.31 -11.03 -6.19
N SER A 34 3.09 -11.25 -6.69
CA SER A 34 2.11 -10.18 -6.85
C SER A 34 1.70 -9.57 -5.51
N GLU A 35 1.43 -10.38 -4.49
CA GLU A 35 1.16 -9.90 -3.14
C GLU A 35 2.30 -9.02 -2.64
N THR A 36 3.54 -9.50 -2.73
CA THR A 36 4.73 -8.76 -2.27
C THR A 36 4.85 -7.39 -2.96
N ALA A 37 4.61 -7.34 -4.27
CA ALA A 37 4.61 -6.09 -5.03
C ALA A 37 3.52 -5.12 -4.53
N TRP A 38 2.29 -5.61 -4.32
CA TRP A 38 1.18 -4.80 -3.81
C TRP A 38 1.41 -4.31 -2.38
N ARG A 39 1.95 -5.16 -1.48
CA ARG A 39 2.34 -4.77 -0.12
C ARG A 39 3.41 -3.67 -0.12
N THR A 40 4.37 -3.76 -1.04
CA THR A 40 5.41 -2.74 -1.22
C THR A 40 4.79 -1.40 -1.64
N MET A 41 3.88 -1.43 -2.62
CA MET A 41 3.16 -0.23 -3.08
C MET A 41 2.28 0.36 -1.97
N ALA A 42 1.58 -0.46 -1.20
CA ALA A 42 0.79 -0.02 -0.05
C ALA A 42 1.68 0.72 0.97
N SER A 43 2.83 0.14 1.30
CA SER A 43 3.78 0.74 2.24
C SER A 43 4.30 2.10 1.76
N GLN A 44 4.58 2.25 0.46
CA GLN A 44 4.99 3.51 -0.13
C GLN A 44 3.87 4.55 -0.13
N ALA A 45 2.64 4.13 -0.46
CA ALA A 45 1.47 4.99 -0.42
C ALA A 45 1.23 5.51 1.01
N LEU A 46 1.27 4.64 2.02
CA LEU A 46 1.11 5.02 3.42
C LEU A 46 2.14 6.06 3.84
N LYS A 47 3.42 5.83 3.56
CA LYS A 47 4.50 6.79 3.87
C LYS A 47 4.29 8.15 3.21
N THR A 48 3.77 8.16 1.98
CA THR A 48 3.48 9.39 1.25
C THR A 48 2.33 10.17 1.89
N GLU A 49 1.25 9.48 2.25
CA GLU A 49 0.10 10.06 2.94
C GLU A 49 0.49 10.62 4.32
N GLU A 50 1.24 9.87 5.11
CA GLU A 50 1.76 10.34 6.41
C GLU A 50 2.67 11.56 6.28
N SER A 51 3.56 11.56 5.28
CA SER A 51 4.44 12.70 5.01
C SER A 51 3.63 13.94 4.60
N ARG A 52 2.55 13.75 3.85
CA ARG A 52 1.65 14.84 3.48
C ARG A 52 0.94 15.39 4.72
N ARG A 53 0.38 14.51 5.56
CA ARG A 53 -0.31 14.89 6.80
C ARG A 53 0.60 15.71 7.73
N ARG A 54 1.85 15.26 7.94
CA ARG A 54 2.83 15.98 8.77
C ARG A 54 3.15 17.38 8.23
N ARG A 55 3.21 17.56 6.91
CA ARG A 55 3.43 18.88 6.30
C ARG A 55 2.22 19.80 6.48
N GLU A 56 1.02 19.24 6.35
CA GLU A 56 -0.23 19.98 6.56
C GLU A 56 -0.39 20.41 8.03
N GLU A 57 -0.10 19.52 8.97
CA GLU A 57 -0.05 19.81 10.42
C GLU A 57 0.94 20.93 10.72
N ALA A 58 2.19 20.83 10.23
CA ALA A 58 3.20 21.86 10.45
C ALA A 58 2.82 23.22 9.84
N ALA A 59 2.20 23.22 8.65
CA ALA A 59 1.73 24.45 8.01
C ALA A 59 0.53 25.08 8.73
N ALA A 60 -0.35 24.27 9.33
CA ALA A 60 -1.45 24.77 10.15
C ALA A 60 -0.92 25.42 11.44
N SER A 61 -0.02 24.75 12.16
CA SER A 61 0.60 25.31 13.37
C SER A 61 1.34 26.63 13.09
N ALA A 62 2.08 26.72 11.98
CA ALA A 62 2.76 27.95 11.59
C ALA A 62 1.80 29.11 11.23
N ARG A 63 0.55 28.82 10.83
CA ARG A 63 -0.48 29.85 10.59
C ARG A 63 -1.16 30.28 11.88
N ASP A 64 -1.37 29.36 12.81
CA ASP A 64 -2.00 29.66 14.10
C ASP A 64 -1.05 30.47 15.03
N GLU A 65 0.27 30.38 14.81
CA GLU A 65 1.30 31.15 15.53
C GLU A 65 1.58 32.55 14.94
N ALA A 66 1.01 32.91 13.80
CA ALA A 66 1.27 34.16 13.07
C ALA A 66 0.14 35.20 13.21
#